data_AF-A0A1F4UHH7-F1
#
_entry.id   AF-A0A1F4UHH7-F1
#
_cell.length_a   1.000
_cell.length_b   1.000
_cell.length_c   1.000
_cell.angle_alpha   90.00
_cell.angle_beta   90.00
_cell.angle_gamma   90.00
#
_symmetry.space_group_name_H-M   'P 1'
#
loop_
_entity.id
_entity.type
_entity.pdbx_description
1 polymer ?
#
loop_
_entity_poly.entity_id
_entity_poly.type
_entity_poly.pdbx_seq_one_letter_code
_entity_poly.pdbx_strand_id
1 'polypeptide(L)'
;MRDAGKRFLNAKRVRHEISVLSRFQLWRIKYGRKHYLRHEHREGGTEDLPIYLFWCRKCERISLDYPHGHIQDRYLTCQNCGTNTDFVPWRATWDEFWKIVKEAWRLTVEGPNR
;
A
#
# COMPACT_ATOMS: atom_id res chain seq x y z
N MET A 1 -20.18 -3.57 22.27
CA MET A 1 -18.76 -3.89 22.02
C MET A 1 -18.34 -3.33 20.65
N ARG A 2 -17.95 -2.05 20.53
CA ARG A 2 -17.59 -1.44 19.23
C ARG A 2 -16.40 -0.46 19.32
N ASP A 3 -15.47 -0.68 20.25
CA ASP A 3 -14.36 0.26 20.52
C ASP A 3 -12.97 -0.38 20.47
N ALA A 4 -12.79 -1.53 19.82
CA ALA A 4 -11.47 -2.18 19.72
C ALA A 4 -10.62 -1.72 18.52
N GLY A 5 -11.18 -0.95 17.58
CA GLY A 5 -10.51 -0.59 16.31
C GLY A 5 -10.14 0.88 16.14
N LYS A 6 -10.62 1.78 17.00
CA LYS A 6 -10.53 3.24 16.78
C LYS A 6 -9.25 3.92 17.30
N ARG A 7 -8.29 3.16 17.84
CA ARG A 7 -7.06 3.73 18.43
C ARG A 7 -5.87 3.85 17.49
N PHE A 8 -6.00 3.43 16.23
CA PHE A 8 -4.95 3.64 15.26
C PHE A 8 -5.18 4.96 14.51
N LEU A 9 -4.54 6.00 15.06
CA LEU A 9 -4.08 7.22 14.38
C LEU A 9 -5.07 8.36 14.15
N ASN A 10 -4.89 9.35 15.03
CA ASN A 10 -5.42 10.70 14.92
C ASN A 10 -4.99 11.38 13.60
N ALA A 11 -5.87 12.12 12.92
CA ALA A 11 -5.52 12.90 11.71
C ALA A 11 -4.34 13.88 11.93
N LYS A 12 -4.14 14.33 13.19
CA LYS A 12 -2.96 15.11 13.60
C LYS A 12 -1.65 14.32 13.42
N ARG A 13 -1.64 13.03 13.75
CA ARG A 13 -0.47 12.15 13.61
C ARG A 13 -0.11 11.97 12.14
N VAL A 14 -1.09 11.74 11.27
CA VAL A 14 -0.89 11.63 9.80
C VAL A 14 -0.17 12.87 9.25
N ARG A 15 -0.56 14.08 9.65
CA ARG A 15 0.09 15.33 9.20
C ARG A 15 1.54 15.44 9.64
N HIS A 16 1.84 15.01 10.87
CA HIS A 16 3.21 14.99 11.37
C HIS A 16 4.08 14.04 10.55
N GLU A 17 3.63 12.80 10.31
CA GLU A 17 4.38 11.83 9.49
C GLU A 17 4.61 12.35 8.05
N ILE A 18 3.60 12.98 7.44
CA ILE A 18 3.70 13.59 6.12
C ILE A 18 4.74 14.71 6.09
N SER A 19 4.88 15.49 7.16
CA SER A 19 5.82 16.62 7.21
C SER A 19 7.28 16.18 7.19
N VAL A 20 7.57 14.94 7.58
CA VAL A 20 8.92 14.34 7.57
C VAL A 20 9.27 13.77 6.19
N LEU A 21 8.29 13.57 5.30
CA LEU A 21 8.52 12.99 3.98
C LEU A 21 9.07 14.02 2.98
N SER A 22 10.02 13.57 2.15
CA SER A 22 10.52 14.38 1.05
C SER A 22 9.45 14.60 -0.02
N ARG A 23 9.57 15.69 -0.79
CA ARG A 23 8.67 15.98 -1.93
C ARG A 23 8.57 14.82 -2.91
N PHE A 24 9.67 14.11 -3.14
CA PHE A 24 9.71 12.94 -4.03
C PHE A 24 8.95 11.74 -3.45
N GLN A 25 9.04 11.50 -2.14
CA GLN A 25 8.25 10.46 -1.48
C GLN A 25 6.76 10.78 -1.55
N LEU A 26 6.37 12.02 -1.26
CA LEU A 26 4.98 12.48 -1.37
C LEU A 26 4.44 12.36 -2.79
N TRP A 27 5.24 12.73 -3.79
CA TRP A 27 4.91 12.55 -5.20
C TRP A 27 4.65 11.06 -5.49
N ARG A 28 5.57 10.15 -5.13
CA ARG A 28 5.37 8.70 -5.32
C ARG A 28 4.10 8.17 -4.66
N ILE A 29 3.79 8.65 -3.44
CA ILE A 29 2.57 8.26 -2.73
C ILE A 29 1.32 8.70 -3.49
N LYS A 30 1.27 9.94 -3.98
CA LYS A 30 0.16 10.46 -4.80
C LYS A 30 -0.05 9.66 -6.08
N TYR A 31 1.02 9.13 -6.67
CA TYR A 31 0.95 8.23 -7.83
C TYR A 31 0.63 6.76 -7.47
N GLY A 32 0.17 6.50 -6.24
CA GLY A 32 -0.35 5.20 -5.82
C GLY A 32 0.68 4.27 -5.19
N ARG A 33 1.91 4.74 -4.95
CA ARG A 33 2.91 3.93 -4.25
C ARG A 33 2.64 3.94 -2.74
N LYS A 34 2.54 2.75 -2.16
CA LYS A 34 2.42 2.59 -0.71
C LYS A 34 3.79 2.81 -0.08
N HIS A 35 3.90 3.74 0.86
CA HIS A 35 5.14 4.05 1.55
C HIS A 35 5.12 3.42 2.93
N TYR A 36 6.03 2.49 3.18
CA TYR A 36 6.20 1.90 4.51
C TYR A 36 6.66 2.98 5.48
N LEU A 37 6.03 3.05 6.65
CA LEU A 37 6.34 4.04 7.68
C LEU A 37 7.11 3.39 8.84
N ARG A 38 6.47 2.44 9.52
CA ARG A 38 7.01 1.73 10.69
C ARG A 38 6.19 0.49 11.02
N HIS A 39 6.68 -0.34 11.93
CA HIS A 39 5.87 -1.33 12.62
C HIS A 39 5.31 -0.71 13.91
N GLU A 40 4.03 -0.94 14.21
CA GLU A 40 3.38 -0.48 15.45
C GLU A 40 2.84 -1.71 16.20
N HIS A 41 3.28 -1.88 17.45
CA HIS A 41 2.80 -2.95 18.33
C HIS A 41 1.39 -2.62 18.81
N ARG A 42 0.44 -3.56 18.68
CA ARG A 42 -0.93 -3.38 19.16
C ARG A 42 -1.04 -3.93 20.57
N GLU A 43 -1.54 -3.11 21.51
CA GLU A 43 -1.94 -3.59 22.83
C GLU A 43 -2.93 -4.76 22.69
N GLY A 44 -2.51 -5.95 23.14
CA GLY A 44 -3.29 -7.19 23.04
C GLY A 44 -3.10 -7.99 21.74
N GLY A 45 -2.17 -7.59 20.87
CA GLY A 45 -1.71 -8.37 19.72
C GLY A 45 -0.40 -9.10 20.00
N THR A 46 -0.20 -10.25 19.37
CA THR A 46 1.06 -11.02 19.45
C THR A 46 2.14 -10.56 18.48
N GLU A 47 1.79 -9.71 17.50
CA GLU A 47 2.69 -9.31 16.41
C GLU A 47 2.64 -7.81 16.14
N ASP A 48 3.77 -7.28 15.67
CA ASP A 48 3.88 -5.90 15.23
C ASP A 48 3.31 -5.73 13.82
N LEU A 49 2.47 -4.70 13.63
CA LEU A 49 1.79 -4.47 12.36
C LEU A 49 2.53 -3.43 11.50
N PRO A 50 2.82 -3.72 10.22
CA PRO A 50 3.45 -2.75 9.34
C PRO A 50 2.45 -1.68 8.89
N ILE A 51 2.72 -0.43 9.27
CA ILE A 51 1.93 0.75 8.88
C ILE A 51 2.47 1.34 7.58
N TYR A 52 1.56 1.64 6.66
CA TYR A 52 1.85 2.27 5.37
C TYR A 52 1.10 3.59 5.21
N LEU A 53 1.75 4.55 4.56
CA LEU A 53 1.13 5.75 4.00
C LEU A 53 0.73 5.49 2.54
N PHE A 54 -0.47 5.89 2.17
CA PHE A 54 -0.99 5.74 0.81
C PHE A 54 -1.93 6.88 0.44
N TRP A 55 -2.05 7.16 -0.85
CA TRP A 55 -3.00 8.13 -1.38
C TRP A 55 -4.37 7.48 -1.58
N CYS A 56 -5.40 7.99 -0.91
CA CYS A 56 -6.77 7.61 -1.19
C CYS A 56 -7.28 8.40 -2.39
N ARG A 57 -7.61 7.69 -3.48
CA ARG A 57 -8.15 8.32 -4.71
C ARG A 57 -9.56 8.89 -4.53
N LYS A 58 -10.35 8.39 -3.58
CA LYS A 58 -11.75 8.81 -3.39
C LYS A 58 -11.87 10.17 -2.70
N CYS A 59 -11.10 10.38 -1.63
CA CYS A 59 -11.14 11.63 -0.87
C CYS A 59 -9.89 12.50 -1.04
N GLU A 60 -9.02 12.13 -1.97
CA GLU A 60 -7.80 12.86 -2.33
C GLU A 60 -6.96 13.28 -1.10
N ARG A 61 -6.78 12.33 -0.19
CA ARG A 61 -5.99 12.54 1.02
C ARG A 61 -5.02 11.40 1.21
N ILE A 62 -3.85 11.73 1.73
CA ILE A 62 -2.92 10.73 2.25
C ILE A 62 -3.53 10.18 3.52
N SER A 63 -3.72 8.88 3.54
CA SER A 63 -4.15 8.10 4.70
C SER A 63 -3.00 7.19 5.10
N LEU A 64 -3.11 6.66 6.30
CA LEU A 64 -2.29 5.54 6.74
C LEU A 64 -3.17 4.38 7.13
N ASP A 65 -2.65 3.18 6.99
CA ASP A 65 -3.25 1.94 7.48
C ASP A 65 -2.24 0.80 7.45
N TYR A 66 -2.60 -0.35 8.02
CA TYR A 66 -1.87 -1.62 7.80
C TYR A 66 -2.65 -2.52 6.82
N PRO A 67 -1.98 -3.49 6.15
CA PRO A 67 -2.66 -4.41 5.26
C PRO A 67 -3.61 -5.33 6.03
N HIS A 68 -4.89 -5.30 5.66
CA HIS A 68 -5.93 -6.19 6.17
C HIS A 68 -6.16 -7.35 5.19
N GLY A 69 -6.77 -8.43 5.66
CA GLY A 69 -7.15 -9.57 4.82
C GLY A 69 -6.05 -10.62 4.63
N HIS A 70 -6.37 -11.65 3.84
CA HIS A 70 -5.43 -12.73 3.50
C HIS A 70 -4.42 -12.26 2.46
N ILE A 71 -3.30 -12.98 2.32
CA ILE A 71 -2.16 -12.60 1.45
C ILE A 71 -2.59 -12.24 0.01
N GLN A 72 -3.61 -12.91 -0.52
CA GLN A 72 -4.08 -12.73 -1.89
C GLN A 72 -4.97 -11.48 -2.08
N ASP A 73 -5.70 -11.06 -1.06
CA ASP A 73 -6.71 -9.99 -1.13
C ASP A 73 -6.41 -8.86 -0.14
N ARG A 74 -5.12 -8.55 0.05
CA ARG A 74 -4.75 -7.53 1.03
C ARG A 74 -5.28 -6.17 0.60
N TYR A 75 -5.83 -5.41 1.56
CA TYR A 75 -6.32 -4.06 1.32
C TYR A 75 -5.92 -3.10 2.44
N LEU A 76 -5.93 -1.81 2.12
CA LEU A 76 -5.79 -0.70 3.06
C LEU A 76 -7.11 0.07 3.13
N THR A 77 -7.51 0.49 4.32
CA THR A 77 -8.73 1.26 4.57
C THR A 77 -8.37 2.73 4.77
N CYS A 78 -9.01 3.61 4.00
CA CYS A 78 -8.83 5.04 4.20
C CYS A 78 -9.52 5.50 5.49
N GLN A 79 -8.75 6.06 6.42
CA GLN A 79 -9.28 6.55 7.70
C GLN A 79 -10.19 7.78 7.56
N ASN A 80 -10.10 8.50 6.44
CA ASN A 80 -10.89 9.70 6.21
C ASN A 80 -12.28 9.42 5.59
N CYS A 81 -12.39 8.43 4.69
CA CYS A 81 -13.64 8.15 3.97
C CYS A 81 -14.08 6.68 4.02
N GLY A 82 -13.36 5.82 4.75
CA GLY A 82 -13.67 4.39 4.94
C GLY A 82 -13.53 3.53 3.69
N THR A 83 -12.99 4.05 2.59
CA THR A 83 -12.88 3.30 1.34
C THR A 83 -11.64 2.42 1.32
N ASN A 84 -11.80 1.20 0.84
CA ASN A 84 -10.73 0.23 0.70
C ASN A 84 -9.93 0.49 -0.58
N THR A 85 -8.62 0.26 -0.50
CA THR A 85 -7.68 0.38 -1.61
C THR A 85 -6.82 -0.87 -1.64
N ASP A 86 -6.70 -1.50 -2.81
CA ASP A 86 -5.95 -2.75 -2.93
C ASP A 86 -4.48 -2.57 -2.55
N PHE A 87 -4.05 -3.43 -1.64
CA PHE A 87 -2.67 -3.57 -1.24
C PHE A 87 -1.99 -4.62 -2.12
N VAL A 88 -1.75 -4.25 -3.37
CA VAL A 88 -0.84 -5.02 -4.22
C VAL A 88 0.60 -4.70 -3.77
N PRO A 89 1.35 -5.67 -3.21
CA PRO A 89 2.76 -5.46 -2.95
C PRO A 89 3.44 -5.14 -4.28
N TRP A 90 4.23 -4.07 -4.33
CA TRP A 90 4.86 -3.58 -5.56
C TRP A 90 5.70 -4.63 -6.32
N ARG A 91 6.10 -5.71 -5.63
CA ARG A 91 6.76 -6.87 -6.23
C ARG A 91 5.83 -7.63 -7.19
N ALA A 92 4.55 -7.79 -6.87
CA ALA A 92 3.60 -8.51 -7.73
C ALA A 92 3.43 -7.85 -9.11
N THR A 93 3.37 -6.52 -9.17
CA THR A 93 3.34 -5.79 -10.45
C THR A 93 4.66 -5.85 -11.21
N TRP A 94 5.79 -5.93 -10.51
CA TRP A 94 7.10 -6.11 -11.15
C TRP A 94 7.27 -7.52 -11.70
N ASP A 95 6.80 -8.53 -10.97
CA ASP A 95 6.83 -9.93 -11.39
C ASP A 95 5.93 -10.17 -12.62
N GLU A 96 4.75 -9.55 -12.68
CA GLU A 96 3.92 -9.55 -13.90
C GLU A 96 4.58 -8.83 -15.06
N PHE A 97 5.20 -7.67 -14.82
CA PHE A 97 5.92 -6.95 -15.87
C PHE A 97 7.06 -7.80 -16.45
N TRP A 98 7.85 -8.49 -15.61
CA TRP A 98 8.90 -9.40 -16.10
C TRP A 98 8.37 -10.63 -16.80
N LYS A 99 7.20 -11.15 -16.43
CA LYS A 99 6.52 -12.22 -17.19
C LYS A 99 6.17 -11.75 -18.60
N ILE A 100 5.58 -10.56 -18.73
CA ILE A 100 5.24 -9.96 -20.03
C ILE A 100 6.50 -9.72 -20.87
N VAL A 101 7.56 -9.17 -20.28
CA VAL A 101 8.85 -8.96 -20.96
C VAL A 101 9.45 -10.28 -21.43
N LYS A 102 9.39 -11.33 -20.59
CA LYS A 102 9.89 -12.66 -20.93
C LYS A 102 9.09 -13.33 -22.04
N GLU A 103 7.76 -13.21 -22.04
CA GLU A 103 6.91 -13.71 -23.14
C GLU A 103 7.15 -12.94 -24.44
N ALA A 104 7.25 -11.62 -24.38
CA ALA A 104 7.57 -10.79 -25.54
C ALA A 104 8.94 -11.14 -26.12
N TRP A 105 9.94 -11.39 -25.27
CA TRP A 105 11.28 -11.85 -25.69
C TRP A 105 11.22 -13.25 -26.32
N ARG A 106 10.44 -14.17 -25.75
CA ARG A 106 10.23 -15.51 -26.33
C ARG A 106 9.63 -15.44 -27.74
N LEU A 107 8.61 -14.60 -27.94
CA LEU A 107 7.97 -14.39 -29.25
C LEU A 107 8.91 -13.74 -30.28
N THR A 108 9.85 -12.88 -29.84
CA THR A 108 10.82 -12.24 -30.73
C THR A 108 12.05 -13.11 -31.04
N VAL A 109 12.42 -14.04 -30.16
CA VAL A 109 13.57 -14.93 -30.36
C VAL A 109 13.18 -16.24 -31.05
N GLU A 110 12.00 -16.79 -30.79
CA GLU A 110 11.56 -18.06 -31.41
C GLU A 110 10.90 -17.85 -32.79
N GLY A 111 10.34 -16.67 -33.08
CA GLY A 111 9.65 -16.38 -34.34
C GLY A 111 8.43 -17.30 -34.60
N PRO A 112 7.41 -16.85 -35.34
CA PRO A 112 6.39 -17.77 -35.82
C PRO A 112 7.03 -18.65 -36.92
N ASN A 113 7.24 -19.93 -36.59
CA ASN A 113 7.82 -21.01 -37.42
C ASN A 113 9.35 -21.09 -37.46
N ARG A 114 9.87 -22.01 -36.65
CA ARG A 114 10.80 -23.03 -37.15
C ARG A 114 10.22 -24.42 -36.89
#